data_AF-A0A8S3GZ06-F1
#
_entry.id   AF-A0A8S3GZ06-F1
#
_cell.length_a   1.000
_cell.length_b   1.000
_cell.length_c   1.000
_cell.angle_alpha   90.00
_cell.angle_beta   90.00
_cell.angle_gamma   90.00
#
_symmetry.space_group_name_H-M   'P 1'
#
loop_
_entity.id
_entity.type
_entity.pdbx_description
1 polymer ?
#
loop_
_entity_poly.entity_id
_entity_poly.type
_entity_poly.pdbx_seq_one_letter_code
_entity_poly.pdbx_strand_id
1 'polypeptide(L)'
;GTYIVEYDYIAKSSDELTIRKGDLITDAVSAEDGWLKGECRGTFGHFPENFVTPLTKEKAKNRTFANELGSRLQSAANANKSGTLRKRPTNDDARE
;
A
#
# COMPACT_ATOMS: atom_id res chain seq x y z
N GLY A 1 18.82 3.67 6.22
CA GLY A 1 18.03 2.43 6.29
C GLY A 1 16.68 2.63 5.64
N THR A 2 15.92 1.57 5.39
CA THR A 2 14.55 1.67 4.83
C THR A 2 13.56 1.21 5.88
N TYR A 3 12.46 1.95 6.06
CA TYR A 3 11.47 1.69 7.08
C TYR A 3 10.06 1.73 6.49
N ILE A 4 9.14 0.97 7.10
CA ILE A 4 7.71 1.04 6.82
C ILE A 4 7.02 1.74 7.99
N VAL A 5 6.09 2.63 7.69
CA VAL A 5 5.32 3.34 8.71
C VAL A 5 4.18 2.47 9.21
N GLU A 6 4.06 2.30 10.52
CA GLU A 6 3.00 1.50 11.17
C GLU A 6 1.85 2.37 11.69
N TYR A 7 2.13 3.65 11.97
CA TYR A 7 1.18 4.60 12.54
C TYR A 7 1.33 5.98 11.88
N ASP A 8 0.21 6.68 11.74
CA ASP A 8 0.21 8.04 11.21
C ASP A 8 0.86 9.01 12.21
N TYR A 9 1.65 9.95 11.69
CA TYR A 9 2.23 11.03 12.46
C TYR A 9 2.19 12.33 11.65
N ILE A 10 1.69 13.40 12.26
CA ILE A 10 1.59 14.73 11.67
C ILE A 10 2.75 15.55 12.21
N ALA A 11 3.55 16.12 11.30
CA ALA A 11 4.64 17.03 11.65
C ALA A 11 4.11 18.25 12.42
N LYS A 12 4.76 18.57 13.52
CA LYS A 12 4.48 19.70 14.41
C LYS A 12 5.38 20.90 14.12
N SER A 13 6.54 20.63 13.50
CA SER A 13 7.56 21.63 13.15
C SER A 13 8.01 21.47 11.70
N SER A 14 8.65 22.50 11.13
CA SER A 14 9.07 22.51 9.71
C SER A 14 10.19 21.52 9.37
N ASP A 15 10.91 21.05 10.37
CA ASP A 15 11.98 20.05 10.26
C ASP A 15 11.50 18.62 10.50
N GLU A 16 10.23 18.44 10.89
CA GLU A 16 9.58 17.14 11.08
C GLU A 16 8.87 16.67 9.80
N LEU A 17 8.71 15.36 9.67
CA LEU A 17 8.14 14.69 8.51
C LEU A 17 6.76 14.12 8.85
N THR A 18 5.75 14.53 8.07
CA THR A 18 4.43 13.89 8.14
C THR A 18 4.48 12.53 7.45
N ILE A 19 4.15 11.47 8.18
CA ILE A 19 4.21 10.08 7.71
C ILE A 19 2.85 9.40 7.88
N ARG A 20 2.46 8.55 6.94
CA ARG A 20 1.21 7.78 7.01
C ARG A 20 1.48 6.29 7.02
N LYS A 21 0.65 5.53 7.71
CA LYS A 21 0.72 4.07 7.78
C LYS A 21 0.83 3.47 6.37
N GLY A 22 1.81 2.60 6.20
CA GLY A 22 2.13 1.94 4.94
C GLY A 22 3.07 2.73 4.02
N ASP A 23 3.41 3.98 4.37
CA ASP A 23 4.45 4.73 3.67
C ASP A 23 5.82 4.07 3.86
N LEU A 24 6.66 4.25 2.85
CA LEU A 24 8.02 3.77 2.83
C LEU A 24 8.97 4.96 3.00
N ILE A 25 9.82 4.88 4.01
CA ILE A 25 10.83 5.89 4.29
C ILE A 25 12.19 5.36 3.84
N THR A 26 12.88 6.14 3.01
CA THR A 26 14.24 5.87 2.53
C THR A 26 15.26 6.76 3.23
N ASP A 27 16.53 6.37 3.12
CA ASP A 27 17.67 7.13 3.66
C ASP A 27 17.55 7.49 5.13
N ALA A 28 16.80 6.68 5.88
CA ALA A 28 16.54 6.92 7.28
C ALA A 28 17.79 6.66 8.13
N VAL A 29 18.17 7.64 8.94
CA VAL A 29 19.29 7.61 9.88
C VAL A 29 18.81 7.93 11.28
N SER A 30 19.49 7.38 12.29
CA SER A 30 19.25 7.72 13.69
C SER A 30 19.58 9.18 13.96
N ALA A 31 18.69 9.87 14.67
CA ALA A 31 18.89 11.20 15.21
C ALA A 31 18.86 11.15 16.74
N GLU A 32 18.59 12.27 17.41
CA GLU A 32 18.60 12.40 18.86
C GLU A 32 17.27 11.93 19.48
N ASP A 33 17.30 11.46 20.73
CA ASP A 33 16.12 11.18 21.57
C ASP A 33 15.02 10.28 20.96
N GLY A 34 15.42 9.22 20.23
CA GLY A 34 14.47 8.26 19.65
C GLY A 34 13.79 8.77 18.37
N TRP A 35 14.39 9.76 17.72
CA TRP A 35 13.99 10.23 16.41
C TRP A 35 14.85 9.63 15.31
N LEU A 36 14.24 9.47 14.13
CA LEU A 36 14.93 9.18 12.88
C LEU A 36 14.76 10.37 11.94
N LYS A 37 15.70 10.54 11.01
CA LYS A 37 15.60 11.48 9.89
C LYS A 37 15.67 10.72 8.59
N GLY A 38 14.76 10.96 7.65
CA GLY A 38 14.73 10.25 6.37
C GLY A 38 13.86 10.95 5.35
N GLU A 39 13.68 10.30 4.20
CA GLU A 39 12.89 10.79 3.09
C GLU A 39 11.57 10.03 2.97
N CYS A 40 10.46 10.74 2.81
CA CYS A 40 9.17 10.16 2.43
C CYS A 40 8.52 11.05 1.38
N ARG A 41 8.12 10.46 0.24
CA ARG A 41 7.40 11.15 -0.85
C ARG A 41 8.11 12.43 -1.35
N GLY A 42 9.44 12.43 -1.41
CA GLY A 42 10.24 13.57 -1.85
C GLY A 42 10.50 14.65 -0.78
N THR A 43 10.05 14.44 0.46
CA THR A 43 10.27 15.36 1.58
C THR A 43 11.16 14.71 2.62
N PHE A 44 12.16 15.45 3.11
CA PHE A 44 13.02 15.04 4.21
C PHE A 44 12.60 15.68 5.54
N GLY A 45 12.68 14.91 6.63
CA GLY A 45 12.45 15.46 7.97
C GLY A 45 12.58 14.40 9.07
N HIS A 46 12.40 14.84 10.31
CA HIS A 46 12.43 14.01 11.50
C HIS A 46 11.10 13.34 11.79
N PHE A 47 11.12 12.09 12.23
CA PHE A 47 9.94 11.36 12.67
C PHE A 47 10.27 10.40 13.83
N PRO A 48 9.29 10.03 14.67
CA PRO A 48 9.56 9.16 15.81
C PRO A 48 9.89 7.73 15.38
N GLU A 49 10.92 7.13 15.98
CA GLU A 49 11.34 5.75 15.66
C GLU A 49 10.23 4.73 15.94
N ASN A 50 9.49 4.91 17.04
CA ASN A 50 8.42 3.99 17.47
C ASN A 50 7.23 3.91 16.51
N PHE A 51 7.16 4.80 15.51
CA PHE A 51 6.08 4.84 14.52
C PHE A 51 6.42 4.05 13.25
N VAL A 52 7.63 3.52 13.17
CA VAL A 52 8.14 2.81 12.00
C VAL A 52 8.75 1.48 12.36
N THR A 53 8.87 0.59 11.38
CA THR A 53 9.54 -0.69 11.52
C THR A 53 10.62 -0.84 10.44
N PRO A 54 11.84 -1.29 10.78
CA PRO A 54 12.89 -1.54 9.80
C PRO A 54 12.44 -2.55 8.74
N LEU A 55 12.60 -2.20 7.47
CA LEU A 55 12.33 -3.08 6.35
C LEU A 55 13.57 -3.91 6.05
N THR A 56 13.64 -5.12 6.61
CA THR A 56 14.71 -6.07 6.31
C THR A 56 14.50 -6.72 4.94
N LYS A 57 15.57 -7.26 4.34
CA LYS A 57 15.50 -7.99 3.06
C LYS A 57 14.47 -9.12 3.09
N GLU A 58 14.32 -9.81 4.21
CA GLU A 58 13.34 -10.88 4.39
C GLU A 58 11.90 -10.34 4.47
N LYS A 59 11.67 -9.24 5.22
CA LYS A 59 10.37 -8.59 5.25
C LYS A 59 9.97 -8.02 3.89
N ALA A 60 10.93 -7.48 3.14
CA ALA A 60 10.70 -6.97 1.78
C ALA A 60 10.24 -8.09 0.84
N LYS A 61 10.92 -9.25 0.82
CA LYS A 61 10.51 -10.42 0.02
C LYS A 61 9.09 -10.85 0.35
N ASN A 62 8.79 -11.06 1.64
CA ASN A 62 7.46 -11.53 2.07
C ASN A 62 6.35 -10.55 1.65
N ARG A 63 6.63 -9.24 1.70
CA ARG A 63 5.68 -8.21 1.27
C ARG A 63 5.49 -8.20 -0.25
N THR A 64 6.54 -8.40 -1.03
CA THR A 64 6.44 -8.53 -2.50
C THR A 64 5.56 -9.71 -2.88
N PHE A 65 5.78 -10.88 -2.27
CA PHE A 65 4.95 -12.07 -2.50
C PHE A 65 3.48 -11.84 -2.10
N ALA A 66 3.24 -11.22 -0.94
CA ALA A 66 1.88 -10.91 -0.49
C ALA A 66 1.16 -9.92 -1.43
N ASN A 67 1.87 -8.89 -1.90
CA ASN A 67 1.33 -7.91 -2.83
C ASN A 67 1.04 -8.53 -4.22
N GLU A 68 1.92 -9.42 -4.71
CA GLU A 68 1.73 -10.10 -5.98
C GLU A 68 0.54 -11.08 -5.93
N LEU A 69 0.41 -11.86 -4.86
CA LEU A 69 -0.73 -12.76 -4.65
C LEU A 69 -2.05 -11.98 -4.53
N GLY A 70 -2.05 -10.88 -3.77
CA GLY A 70 -3.20 -9.98 -3.65
C GLY A 70 -3.63 -9.42 -5.01
N SER A 71 -2.68 -8.93 -5.80
CA SER A 71 -2.93 -8.38 -7.14
C SER A 71 -3.48 -9.45 -8.10
N ARG A 72 -2.98 -10.68 -8.03
CA ARG A 72 -3.46 -11.81 -8.84
C ARG A 72 -4.89 -12.23 -8.49
N LEU A 73 -5.22 -12.31 -7.19
CA LEU A 73 -6.57 -12.64 -6.74
C LEU A 73 -7.58 -11.56 -7.11
N GLN A 74 -7.19 -10.29 -7.02
CA GLN A 74 -8.07 -9.17 -7.38
C GLN A 74 -8.31 -9.08 -8.89
N SER A 75 -7.29 -9.41 -9.70
CA SER A 75 -7.43 -9.54 -11.16
C SER A 75 -8.35 -10.69 -11.56
N ALA A 76 -8.27 -11.84 -10.87
CA ALA A 76 -9.17 -12.96 -11.09
C ALA A 76 -10.62 -12.66 -10.66
N ALA A 77 -10.81 -11.91 -9.57
CA ALA A 77 -12.15 -11.52 -9.09
C ALA A 77 -12.85 -10.52 -10.04
N ASN A 78 -12.11 -9.61 -10.67
CA ASN A 78 -12.68 -8.64 -11.62
C ASN A 78 -13.05 -9.26 -12.98
N ALA A 79 -12.47 -10.41 -13.35
CA ALA A 79 -12.79 -11.13 -14.59
C ALA A 79 -14.18 -11.82 -14.57
N ASN A 80 -14.77 -12.02 -13.39
CA ASN A 80 -16.04 -12.76 -13.23
C ASN A 80 -17.31 -11.88 -13.18
N LYS A 81 -17.23 -10.57 -13.45
CA LYS A 81 -18.42 -9.68 -13.49
C LYS A 81 -19.08 -9.48 -14.86
N SER A 82 -18.61 -10.14 -15.92
CA SER A 82 -19.14 -9.94 -17.29
C SER A 82 -19.99 -11.10 -17.84
N GLY A 83 -20.44 -12.04 -17.01
CA GLY A 83 -21.19 -13.22 -17.47
C GLY A 83 -22.60 -13.35 -16.89
N THR A 84 -23.60 -13.44 -17.79
CA THR A 84 -24.99 -13.93 -17.61
C THR A 84 -26.02 -12.86 -17.16
N LEU A 85 -27.09 -12.52 -17.89
CA LEU A 85 -28.09 -13.32 -18.60
C LEU A 85 -28.45 -12.77 -20.00
N ARG A 86 -28.25 -13.56 -21.06
CA ARG A 86 -29.07 -13.44 -22.28
C ARG A 86 -30.33 -14.27 -22.07
N LYS A 87 -31.50 -13.62 -21.90
CA LYS A 87 -32.79 -14.30 -21.99
C LYS A 87 -33.01 -14.73 -23.45
N ARG A 88 -33.39 -15.99 -23.64
CA ARG A 88 -33.63 -16.63 -24.95
C ARG A 88 -34.73 -15.88 -25.70
N PRO A 89 -34.62 -15.67 -27.03
CA PRO A 89 -35.77 -15.26 -27.83
C PRO A 89 -36.79 -16.41 -27.85
N THR A 90 -38.03 -16.13 -27.45
CA THR A 90 -39.16 -17.03 -27.64
C THR A 90 -39.63 -16.89 -29.10
N ASN A 91 -39.51 -17.97 -29.88
CA ASN A 91 -40.19 -18.09 -31.17
C ASN A 91 -41.68 -18.33 -30.89
N ASP A 92 -42.52 -17.29 -30.99
CA ASP A 92 -43.97 -17.44 -30.83
C ASP A 92 -44.83 -16.67 -31.85
N ASP A 93 -44.27 -16.19 -32.97
CA ASP A 93 -45.07 -15.59 -34.05
C ASP A 93 -44.85 -16.29 -35.40
N ALA A 94 -45.19 -17.58 -35.42
CA ALA A 94 -45.50 -18.29 -36.64
C ALA A 94 -46.97 -18.68 -36.61
N ARG A 95 -47.87 -17.75 -36.96
CA ARG A 95 -49.18 -18.05 -37.54
C ARG A 95 -49.51 -17.01 -38.61
N GLU A 96 -50.03 -17.52 -39.72
CA GLU A 96 -50.42 -16.86 -40.98
C GLU A 96 -51.25 -15.58 -40.80
#